data_AF-A0A833N9S4-F1
#
_entry.id   AF-A0A833N9S4-F1
#
_cell.length_a   1.000
_cell.length_b   1.000
_cell.length_c   1.000
_cell.angle_alpha   90.00
_cell.angle_beta   90.00
_cell.angle_gamma   90.00
#
_symmetry.space_group_name_H-M   'P 1'
#
loop_
_entity.id
_entity.type
_entity.pdbx_description
1 polymer ?
#
loop_
_entity_poly.entity_id
_entity_poly.type
_entity_poly.pdbx_seq_one_letter_code
_entity_poly.pdbx_strand_id
1 'polypeptide(L)'
;MILPPPRSPASFFRALWFCLVAVVAGALTLSQANATPWTFTLQQGRMDLALPDYEIAGWKATGIHADIVNSVEASNKQVGVTFRPGSRLTLARIARQSGSTPAELIDVQLDLADTEVSVDLGAPGAMPERTRISGNVRIDVAEIRHPSLKPQRWWFQGKASGTLADLELEGTLNANSGLTANLVLRSGSESNFTADIARPWQRRTQERRLRPRS
;
A
#
# COMPACT_ATOMS: atom_id res chain seq x y z
N MET A 1 3.33 -15.91 34.09
CA MET A 1 4.17 -14.93 33.38
C MET A 1 3.59 -14.77 31.99
N ILE A 2 2.77 -13.74 31.79
CA ILE A 2 1.97 -13.54 30.57
C ILE A 2 2.87 -12.84 29.55
N LEU A 3 3.21 -13.55 28.48
CA LEU A 3 3.97 -13.00 27.35
C LEU A 3 3.09 -11.92 26.69
N PRO A 4 3.58 -10.68 26.47
CA PRO A 4 2.83 -9.71 25.67
C PRO A 4 2.70 -10.22 24.22
N PRO A 5 1.57 -10.00 23.54
CA PRO A 5 1.40 -10.43 22.15
C PRO A 5 2.39 -9.69 21.23
N PRO A 6 2.86 -10.32 20.15
CA PRO A 6 3.76 -9.67 19.20
C PRO A 6 3.05 -8.48 18.55
N ARG A 7 3.58 -7.28 18.77
CA ARG A 7 3.11 -6.05 18.13
C ARG A 7 3.24 -6.17 16.61
N SER A 8 2.17 -5.75 15.95
CA SER A 8 1.67 -6.18 14.63
C SER A 8 2.49 -5.75 13.40
N PRO A 9 2.24 -6.38 12.22
CA PRO A 9 2.75 -5.97 10.90
C PRO A 9 2.24 -4.60 10.37
N ALA A 10 1.56 -3.80 11.20
CA ALA A 10 0.96 -2.49 10.83
C ALA A 10 1.97 -1.43 10.37
N SER A 11 3.22 -1.56 10.81
CA SER A 11 4.29 -0.59 10.57
C SER A 11 4.80 -0.58 9.14
N PHE A 12 4.68 -1.72 8.45
CA PHE A 12 5.08 -1.89 7.05
C PHE A 12 4.28 -0.98 6.10
N PHE A 13 2.96 -0.94 6.24
CA PHE A 13 2.09 -0.12 5.40
C PHE A 13 2.24 1.37 5.69
N ARG A 14 2.54 1.74 6.95
CA ARG A 14 2.81 3.13 7.33
C ARG A 14 4.07 3.69 6.67
N ALA A 15 5.12 2.89 6.44
CA ALA A 15 6.35 3.39 5.79
C ALA A 15 6.16 3.71 4.30
N LEU A 16 5.45 2.83 3.56
CA LEU A 16 5.10 3.03 2.16
C LEU A 16 4.20 4.28 1.97
N TRP A 17 3.37 4.53 2.97
CA TRP A 17 2.37 5.58 3.06
C TRP A 17 2.94 6.99 3.25
N PHE A 18 3.98 7.16 4.08
CA PHE A 18 4.61 8.46 4.27
C PHE A 18 5.36 8.95 3.01
N CYS A 19 5.81 8.05 2.14
CA CYS A 19 6.41 8.43 0.85
C CYS A 19 5.37 9.10 -0.06
N LEU A 20 4.11 8.66 0.00
CA LEU A 20 3.01 9.25 -0.75
C LEU A 20 2.59 10.62 -0.18
N VAL A 21 2.66 10.80 1.14
CA VAL A 21 2.43 12.10 1.81
C VAL A 21 3.47 13.16 1.41
N ALA A 22 4.74 12.76 1.20
CA ALA A 22 5.79 13.69 0.77
C ALA A 22 5.50 14.31 -0.62
N VAL A 23 4.88 13.55 -1.53
CA VAL A 23 4.47 14.04 -2.86
C VAL A 23 3.32 15.06 -2.73
N VAL A 24 2.37 14.81 -1.83
CA VAL A 24 1.22 15.70 -1.59
C VAL A 24 1.63 16.97 -0.84
N ALA A 25 2.63 16.88 0.03
CA ALA A 25 3.13 18.01 0.82
C ALA A 25 3.66 19.17 -0.05
N GLY A 26 4.21 18.90 -1.23
CA GLY A 26 4.69 19.93 -2.15
C GLY A 26 3.59 20.84 -2.72
N ALA A 27 2.35 20.33 -2.85
CA ALA A 27 1.21 21.13 -3.30
C ALA A 27 0.63 22.02 -2.18
N LEU A 28 0.87 21.67 -0.91
CA LEU A 28 0.24 22.30 0.25
C LEU A 28 0.97 23.55 0.75
N THR A 29 2.21 23.81 0.33
CA THR A 29 2.97 25.01 0.77
C THR A 29 2.47 26.31 0.13
N LEU A 30 1.58 26.24 -0.88
CA LEU A 30 1.03 27.42 -1.56
C LEU A 30 -0.35 27.86 -1.05
N SER A 31 -1.05 27.01 -0.27
CA SER A 31 -2.45 27.27 0.11
C SER A 31 -2.62 28.18 1.33
N GLN A 32 -1.59 28.35 2.17
CA GLN A 32 -1.72 29.04 3.46
C GLN A 32 -1.58 30.58 3.40
N ALA A 33 -1.36 31.18 2.23
CA ALA A 33 -0.97 32.59 2.14
C ALA A 33 -2.11 33.59 1.80
N ASN A 34 -3.28 33.17 1.29
CA ASN A 34 -4.21 34.11 0.66
C ASN A 34 -5.69 33.90 1.06
N ALA A 35 -6.37 34.97 1.49
CA ALA A 35 -7.81 35.01 1.78
C ALA A 35 -8.71 35.05 0.54
N THR A 36 -8.13 35.19 -0.66
CA THR A 36 -8.84 35.17 -1.95
C THR A 36 -9.09 33.73 -2.43
N PRO A 37 -10.28 33.42 -2.98
CA PRO A 37 -10.51 32.13 -3.62
C PRO A 37 -9.55 31.97 -4.79
N TRP A 38 -8.79 30.88 -4.78
CA TRP A 38 -7.82 30.53 -5.81
C TRP A 38 -8.15 29.17 -6.39
N THR A 39 -7.78 28.97 -7.64
CA THR A 39 -7.82 27.69 -8.33
C THR A 39 -6.49 27.46 -9.04
N PHE A 40 -6.04 26.22 -9.06
CA PHE A 40 -4.83 25.77 -9.73
C PHE A 40 -5.11 24.44 -10.41
N THR A 41 -4.66 24.31 -11.65
CA THR A 41 -4.82 23.08 -12.41
C THR A 41 -3.51 22.75 -13.11
N LEU A 42 -3.02 21.54 -12.88
CA LEU A 42 -1.93 20.92 -13.60
C LEU A 42 -2.50 19.73 -14.36
N GLN A 43 -2.59 19.83 -15.68
CA GLN A 43 -3.12 18.76 -16.54
C GLN A 43 -2.15 17.56 -16.59
N GLN A 44 -0.85 17.84 -16.60
CA GLN A 44 0.19 16.82 -16.64
C GLN A 44 1.46 17.30 -15.94
N GLY A 45 1.83 16.61 -14.87
CA GLY A 45 3.11 16.71 -14.19
C GLY A 45 3.86 15.40 -14.30
N ARG A 46 5.19 15.49 -14.31
CA ARG A 46 6.07 14.36 -14.06
C ARG A 46 7.06 14.74 -12.97
N MET A 47 7.21 13.88 -11.97
CA MET A 47 8.16 14.05 -10.89
C MET A 47 9.02 12.79 -10.79
N ASP A 48 10.33 12.98 -10.69
CA ASP A 48 11.29 11.95 -10.35
C ASP A 48 11.88 12.33 -8.98
N LEU A 49 11.67 11.48 -7.98
CA LEU A 49 12.01 11.79 -6.60
C LEU A 49 12.87 10.65 -6.03
N ALA A 50 14.09 10.98 -5.62
CA ALA A 50 14.88 10.13 -4.74
C ALA A 50 14.62 10.54 -3.29
N LEU A 51 14.01 9.65 -2.50
CA LEU A 51 13.69 9.91 -1.10
C LEU A 51 14.78 9.32 -0.19
N PRO A 52 15.06 9.97 0.97
CA PRO A 52 16.00 9.42 1.93
C PRO A 52 15.50 8.09 2.52
N ASP A 53 16.44 7.29 3.02
CA ASP A 53 16.12 6.11 3.82
C ASP A 53 15.22 6.49 5.00
N TYR A 54 14.24 5.64 5.28
CA TYR A 54 13.21 5.94 6.27
C TYR A 54 13.06 4.78 7.26
N GLU A 55 12.98 5.09 8.55
CA GLU A 55 12.74 4.11 9.61
C GLU A 55 11.43 4.39 10.34
N ILE A 56 10.51 3.43 10.34
CA ILE A 56 9.24 3.53 11.08
C ILE A 56 8.93 2.23 11.80
N ALA A 57 8.60 2.35 13.08
CA ALA A 57 8.10 1.27 13.92
C ALA A 57 8.86 -0.07 13.72
N GLY A 58 10.20 0.04 13.76
CA GLY A 58 11.14 -1.08 13.67
C GLY A 58 11.39 -1.62 12.27
N TRP A 59 10.98 -0.90 11.21
CA TRP A 59 11.28 -1.22 9.81
C TRP A 59 12.07 -0.11 9.16
N LYS A 60 13.10 -0.48 8.41
CA LYS A 60 13.88 0.44 7.59
C LYS A 60 13.59 0.18 6.11
N ALA A 61 13.17 1.23 5.41
CA ALA A 61 13.01 1.28 3.97
C ALA A 61 14.19 2.03 3.35
N THR A 62 14.76 1.49 2.28
CA THR A 62 15.97 2.03 1.63
C THR A 62 15.84 2.04 0.12
N GLY A 63 16.58 2.94 -0.53
CA GLY A 63 16.56 3.09 -1.99
C GLY A 63 15.16 3.42 -2.50
N ILE A 64 14.52 4.40 -1.86
CA ILE A 64 13.16 4.82 -2.14
C ILE A 64 13.19 5.79 -3.32
N HIS A 65 12.50 5.44 -4.40
CA HIS A 65 12.42 6.27 -5.61
C HIS A 65 10.98 6.30 -6.14
N ALA A 66 10.50 7.49 -6.49
CA ALA A 66 9.16 7.68 -7.02
C ALA A 66 9.22 8.35 -8.40
N ASP A 67 8.72 7.63 -9.41
CA ASP A 67 8.42 8.12 -10.75
C ASP A 67 6.92 8.43 -10.79
N ILE A 68 6.52 9.69 -10.70
CA ILE A 68 5.11 10.07 -10.62
C ILE A 68 4.69 10.81 -11.88
N VAL A 69 3.60 10.38 -12.50
CA VAL A 69 2.91 11.11 -13.58
C VAL A 69 1.54 11.49 -13.08
N ASN A 70 1.18 12.77 -13.02
CA ASN A 70 -0.05 13.17 -12.34
C ASN A 70 -0.78 14.35 -12.99
N SER A 71 -2.07 14.49 -12.66
CA SER A 71 -2.73 15.80 -12.65
C SER A 71 -2.92 16.29 -11.24
N VAL A 72 -3.02 17.61 -11.09
CA VAL A 72 -3.41 18.25 -9.85
C VAL A 72 -4.55 19.20 -10.13
N GLU A 73 -5.57 19.16 -9.30
CA GLU A 73 -6.61 20.17 -9.21
C GLU A 73 -6.63 20.66 -7.78
N ALA A 74 -6.37 21.96 -7.58
CA ALA A 74 -6.28 22.51 -6.24
C ALA A 74 -7.08 23.80 -6.15
N SER A 75 -7.72 24.00 -5.01
CA SER A 75 -8.47 25.19 -4.67
C SER A 75 -8.31 25.48 -3.18
N ASN A 76 -8.87 26.59 -2.72
CA ASN A 76 -8.95 26.92 -1.30
C ASN A 76 -9.77 25.93 -0.45
N LYS A 77 -10.50 24.99 -1.07
CA LYS A 77 -11.28 23.97 -0.35
C LYS A 77 -10.66 22.59 -0.40
N GLN A 78 -9.99 22.24 -1.50
CA GLN A 78 -9.56 20.88 -1.77
C GLN A 78 -8.33 20.84 -2.66
N VAL A 79 -7.47 19.86 -2.44
CA VAL A 79 -6.39 19.47 -3.36
C VAL A 79 -6.65 18.05 -3.81
N GLY A 80 -6.84 17.82 -5.11
CA GLY A 80 -6.94 16.52 -5.75
C GLY A 80 -5.69 16.25 -6.58
N VAL A 81 -5.13 15.05 -6.44
CA VAL A 81 -4.01 14.54 -7.22
C VAL A 81 -4.45 13.22 -7.84
N THR A 82 -4.42 13.14 -9.17
CA THR A 82 -4.70 11.89 -9.89
C THR A 82 -3.40 11.34 -10.45
N PHE A 83 -3.03 10.13 -10.03
CA PHE A 83 -1.90 9.39 -10.55
C PHE A 83 -2.27 8.73 -11.88
N ARG A 84 -1.50 9.03 -12.91
CA ARG A 84 -1.67 8.53 -14.28
C ARG A 84 -0.80 7.30 -14.53
N PRO A 85 -1.07 6.56 -15.63
CA PRO A 85 -0.21 5.47 -16.08
C PRO A 85 1.27 5.88 -16.12
N GLY A 86 2.12 5.02 -15.57
CA GLY A 86 3.55 5.30 -15.36
C GLY A 86 3.90 5.79 -13.96
N SER A 87 2.92 6.08 -13.10
CA SER A 87 3.17 6.41 -11.69
C SER A 87 3.57 5.17 -10.89
N ARG A 88 4.78 5.18 -10.35
CA ARG A 88 5.34 4.09 -9.57
C ARG A 88 6.18 4.59 -8.40
N LEU A 89 6.07 3.89 -7.28
CA LEU A 89 7.01 3.97 -6.16
C LEU A 89 7.82 2.68 -6.12
N THR A 90 9.14 2.80 -6.05
CA THR A 90 10.08 1.69 -5.92
C THR A 90 10.87 1.82 -4.63
N LEU A 91 11.12 0.69 -3.98
CA LEU A 91 11.95 0.60 -2.78
C LEU A 91 12.88 -0.59 -2.97
N ALA A 92 14.19 -0.35 -2.92
CA ALA A 92 15.17 -1.40 -3.08
C ALA A 92 15.02 -2.49 -2.01
N ARG A 93 14.74 -2.09 -0.76
CA ARG A 93 14.63 -3.01 0.37
C ARG A 93 13.83 -2.41 1.52
N ILE A 94 12.99 -3.25 2.13
CA ILE A 94 12.29 -2.98 3.39
C ILE A 94 12.65 -4.09 4.37
N ALA A 95 13.33 -3.77 5.46
CA ALA A 95 13.86 -4.76 6.40
C ALA A 95 13.48 -4.43 7.84
N ARG A 96 13.02 -5.45 8.57
CA ARG A 96 12.73 -5.34 9.99
C ARG A 96 14.04 -5.18 10.77
N GLN A 97 14.20 -4.04 11.45
CA GLN A 97 15.33 -3.70 12.30
C GLN A 97 15.15 -4.20 13.75
N SER A 98 13.91 -4.45 14.18
CA SER A 98 13.60 -4.84 15.56
C SER A 98 12.57 -5.96 15.64
N GLY A 99 12.89 -7.01 16.38
CA GLY A 99 12.05 -8.20 16.58
C GLY A 99 12.87 -9.50 16.56
N SER A 100 12.28 -10.60 17.04
CA SER A 100 12.95 -11.92 17.10
C SER A 100 13.03 -12.62 15.75
N THR A 101 12.17 -12.24 14.80
CA THR A 101 12.05 -12.90 13.50
C THR A 101 12.44 -11.93 12.40
N PRO A 102 13.58 -12.14 11.71
CA PRO A 102 13.98 -11.28 10.61
C PRO A 102 12.98 -11.42 9.46
N ALA A 103 12.60 -10.29 8.89
CA ALA A 103 11.71 -10.22 7.74
C ALA A 103 12.22 -9.12 6.81
N GLU A 104 12.39 -9.46 5.54
CA GLU A 104 12.86 -8.52 4.51
C GLU A 104 12.06 -8.67 3.23
N LEU A 105 11.80 -7.55 2.59
CA LEU A 105 11.23 -7.46 1.26
C LEU A 105 12.27 -6.80 0.37
N ILE A 106 12.52 -7.42 -0.79
CA ILE A 106 13.51 -6.96 -1.76
C ILE A 106 12.78 -6.54 -3.04
N ASP A 107 13.16 -5.40 -3.59
CA ASP A 107 12.62 -4.82 -4.82
C ASP A 107 11.08 -4.75 -4.77
N VAL A 108 10.60 -3.82 -3.94
CA VAL A 108 9.19 -3.52 -3.76
C VAL A 108 8.80 -2.46 -4.76
N GLN A 109 7.78 -2.73 -5.55
CA GLN A 109 7.24 -1.81 -6.55
C GLN A 109 5.75 -1.64 -6.31
N LEU A 110 5.31 -0.41 -6.13
CA LEU A 110 3.92 -0.01 -6.01
C LEU A 110 3.52 0.73 -7.28
N ASP A 111 2.61 0.14 -8.05
CA ASP A 111 1.93 0.81 -9.15
C ASP A 111 0.75 1.62 -8.59
N LEU A 112 0.78 2.92 -8.88
CA LEU A 112 -0.20 3.90 -8.43
C LEU A 112 -1.11 4.36 -9.57
N ALA A 113 -1.01 3.76 -10.76
CA ALA A 113 -1.87 4.13 -11.87
C ALA A 113 -3.35 4.07 -11.47
N ASP A 114 -4.10 5.10 -11.85
CA ASP A 114 -5.53 5.25 -11.56
C ASP A 114 -5.85 5.35 -10.05
N THR A 115 -4.87 5.81 -9.26
CA THR A 115 -5.09 6.21 -7.86
C THR A 115 -5.33 7.71 -7.76
N GLU A 116 -6.28 8.08 -6.91
CA GLU A 116 -6.59 9.46 -6.58
C GLU A 116 -6.29 9.71 -5.09
N VAL A 117 -5.70 10.86 -4.82
CA VAL A 117 -5.54 11.41 -3.48
C VAL A 117 -6.24 12.75 -3.44
N SER A 118 -7.14 12.93 -2.50
CA SER A 118 -7.77 14.21 -2.23
C SER A 118 -7.52 14.66 -0.81
N VAL A 119 -7.29 15.94 -0.60
CA VAL A 119 -7.13 16.56 0.71
C VAL A 119 -8.20 17.62 0.87
N ASP A 120 -9.05 17.49 1.87
CA ASP A 120 -10.00 18.51 2.25
C ASP A 120 -9.30 19.56 3.14
N LEU A 121 -9.12 20.77 2.60
CA LEU A 121 -8.48 21.88 3.32
C LEU A 121 -9.46 22.59 4.27
N GLY A 122 -10.77 22.45 4.05
CA GLY A 122 -11.83 23.08 4.84
C GLY A 122 -12.32 22.22 6.01
N ALA A 123 -12.11 20.91 5.97
CA ALA A 123 -12.49 20.01 7.04
C ALA A 123 -11.66 20.25 8.33
N PRO A 124 -12.25 20.12 9.52
CA PRO A 124 -11.51 20.07 10.78
C PRO A 124 -10.77 18.71 10.91
N GLY A 125 -9.74 18.67 11.76
CA GLY A 125 -8.97 17.43 12.03
C GLY A 125 -7.54 17.46 11.52
N ALA A 126 -6.81 16.39 11.82
CA ALA A 126 -5.42 16.25 11.38
C ALA A 126 -5.35 15.95 9.87
N MET A 127 -4.22 16.27 9.23
CA MET A 127 -4.01 15.99 7.80
C MET A 127 -4.37 14.54 7.40
N PRO A 128 -4.04 13.50 8.20
CA PRO A 128 -4.39 12.14 7.84
C PRO A 128 -5.89 11.85 7.80
N GLU A 129 -6.70 12.51 8.62
CA GLU A 129 -8.15 12.29 8.64
C GLU A 129 -8.82 12.97 7.43
N ARG A 130 -8.20 14.03 6.91
CA ARG A 130 -8.73 14.85 5.82
C ARG A 130 -8.17 14.49 4.44
N THR A 131 -7.19 13.61 4.39
CA THR A 131 -6.63 13.08 3.15
C THR A 131 -7.36 11.80 2.82
N ARG A 132 -8.02 11.70 1.67
CA ARG A 132 -8.71 10.52 1.18
C ARG A 132 -7.92 9.91 0.02
N ILE A 133 -7.86 8.59 0.00
CA ILE A 133 -7.21 7.84 -1.08
C ILE A 133 -8.21 6.85 -1.66
N SER A 134 -8.23 6.74 -2.98
CA SER A 134 -9.06 5.77 -3.68
C SER A 134 -8.43 5.37 -5.01
N GLY A 135 -8.37 4.08 -5.31
CA GLY A 135 -7.86 3.62 -6.60
C GLY A 135 -7.53 2.15 -6.63
N ASN A 136 -7.18 1.66 -7.81
CA ASN A 136 -6.57 0.34 -7.94
C ASN A 136 -5.09 0.45 -7.62
N VAL A 137 -4.57 -0.53 -6.88
CA VAL A 137 -3.15 -0.58 -6.53
C VAL A 137 -2.61 -1.97 -6.80
N ARG A 138 -1.36 -2.01 -7.26
CA ARG A 138 -0.61 -3.26 -7.42
C ARG A 138 0.71 -3.12 -6.68
N ILE A 139 1.01 -4.09 -5.82
CA ILE A 139 2.28 -4.15 -5.10
C ILE A 139 2.99 -5.41 -5.55
N ASP A 140 4.11 -5.28 -6.22
CA ASP A 140 5.00 -6.37 -6.56
C ASP A 140 6.20 -6.39 -5.61
N VAL A 141 6.58 -7.58 -5.17
CA VAL A 141 7.75 -7.80 -4.31
C VAL A 141 8.55 -8.94 -4.92
N ALA A 142 9.77 -8.66 -5.36
CA ALA A 142 10.59 -9.67 -6.04
C ALA A 142 10.93 -10.85 -5.11
N GLU A 143 11.20 -10.56 -3.84
CA GLU A 143 11.55 -11.59 -2.86
C GLU A 143 11.07 -11.18 -1.46
N ILE A 144 10.35 -12.08 -0.77
CA ILE A 144 10.12 -11.98 0.68
C ILE A 144 11.01 -12.99 1.39
N ARG A 145 11.95 -12.49 2.20
CA ARG A 145 12.82 -13.30 3.07
C ARG A 145 12.22 -13.39 4.46
N HIS A 146 11.82 -14.60 4.84
CA HIS A 146 11.31 -14.89 6.17
C HIS A 146 11.63 -16.36 6.51
N PRO A 147 12.00 -16.71 7.75
CA PRO A 147 12.39 -18.08 8.10
C PRO A 147 11.36 -19.16 7.76
N SER A 148 10.06 -18.80 7.77
CA SER A 148 8.95 -19.71 7.46
C SER A 148 8.54 -19.73 5.98
N LEU A 149 9.17 -18.91 5.13
CA LEU A 149 8.80 -18.78 3.71
C LEU A 149 10.00 -19.08 2.81
N LYS A 150 9.74 -19.71 1.67
CA LYS A 150 10.73 -19.79 0.60
C LYS A 150 10.89 -18.41 -0.04
N PRO A 151 12.11 -17.97 -0.34
CA PRO A 151 12.37 -16.85 -1.23
C PRO A 151 11.63 -17.00 -2.56
N GLN A 152 10.65 -16.15 -2.81
CA GLN A 152 9.90 -16.12 -4.07
C GLN A 152 9.23 -14.76 -4.27
N ARG A 153 8.80 -14.51 -5.51
CA ARG A 153 8.01 -13.33 -5.87
C ARG A 153 6.60 -13.42 -5.30
N TRP A 154 6.12 -12.28 -4.81
CA TRP A 154 4.76 -12.06 -4.38
C TRP A 154 4.19 -10.83 -5.06
N TRP A 155 2.90 -10.83 -5.34
CA TRP A 155 2.21 -9.62 -5.78
C TRP A 155 0.82 -9.54 -5.19
N PHE A 156 0.45 -8.35 -4.75
CA PHE A 156 -0.89 -7.98 -4.34
C PHE A 156 -1.55 -7.17 -5.45
N GLN A 157 -2.82 -7.44 -5.73
CA GLN A 157 -3.64 -6.64 -6.62
C GLN A 157 -4.99 -6.40 -5.96
N GLY A 158 -5.39 -5.14 -5.86
CA GLY A 158 -6.60 -4.78 -5.15
C GLY A 158 -6.96 -3.30 -5.27
N LYS A 159 -7.86 -2.87 -4.39
CA LYS A 159 -8.34 -1.51 -4.28
C LYS A 159 -7.88 -0.90 -2.96
N ALA A 160 -7.37 0.32 -3.04
CA ALA A 160 -7.19 1.20 -1.90
C ALA A 160 -8.42 2.10 -1.74
N SER A 161 -8.92 2.26 -0.53
CA SER A 161 -9.99 3.20 -0.22
C SER A 161 -9.97 3.63 1.23
N GLY A 162 -10.24 4.89 1.53
CA GLY A 162 -10.41 5.38 2.89
C GLY A 162 -9.71 6.71 3.13
N THR A 163 -9.60 7.11 4.38
CA THR A 163 -8.80 8.27 4.76
C THR A 163 -7.36 7.86 5.02
N LEU A 164 -6.45 8.82 5.08
CA LEU A 164 -5.05 8.56 5.35
C LEU A 164 -4.86 8.05 6.81
N ALA A 165 -5.85 8.26 7.67
CA ALA A 165 -5.92 7.73 9.03
C ALA A 165 -6.54 6.33 9.11
N ASP A 166 -7.41 5.94 8.17
CA ASP A 166 -8.13 4.67 8.13
C ASP A 166 -8.24 4.15 6.69
N LEU A 167 -7.09 3.77 6.14
CA LEU A 167 -6.99 3.21 4.81
C LEU A 167 -7.33 1.73 4.84
N GLU A 168 -8.19 1.32 3.93
CA GLU A 168 -8.45 -0.06 3.60
C GLU A 168 -7.76 -0.44 2.28
N LEU A 169 -7.08 -1.59 2.29
CA LEU A 169 -6.59 -2.28 1.11
C LEU A 169 -7.29 -3.63 1.03
N GLU A 170 -8.12 -3.82 0.02
CA GLU A 170 -8.84 -5.06 -0.23
C GLU A 170 -8.40 -5.64 -1.57
N GLY A 171 -8.02 -6.92 -1.58
CA GLY A 171 -7.64 -7.57 -2.82
C GLY A 171 -7.09 -8.98 -2.64
N THR A 172 -6.29 -9.40 -3.61
CA THR A 172 -5.76 -10.75 -3.68
C THR A 172 -4.24 -10.71 -3.63
N LEU A 173 -3.67 -11.43 -2.66
CA LEU A 173 -2.26 -11.70 -2.54
C LEU A 173 -1.92 -13.00 -3.28
N ASN A 174 -0.92 -12.95 -4.14
CA ASN A 174 -0.48 -14.07 -4.95
C ASN A 174 1.01 -14.32 -4.73
N ALA A 175 1.41 -15.59 -4.76
CA ALA A 175 2.80 -16.01 -4.75
C ALA A 175 3.14 -16.74 -6.05
N ASN A 176 4.41 -16.67 -6.46
CA ASN A 176 4.88 -17.38 -7.64
C ASN A 176 4.69 -18.91 -7.57
N SER A 177 4.59 -19.48 -6.36
CA SER A 177 4.24 -20.89 -6.14
C SER A 177 2.80 -21.24 -6.55
N GLY A 178 1.98 -20.28 -6.95
CA GLY A 178 0.55 -20.46 -7.23
C GLY A 178 -0.35 -20.39 -5.98
N LEU A 179 0.19 -19.92 -4.85
CA LEU A 179 -0.62 -19.63 -3.67
C LEU A 179 -1.38 -18.33 -3.91
N THR A 180 -2.67 -18.35 -3.62
CA THR A 180 -3.56 -17.18 -3.69
C THR A 180 -4.32 -17.06 -2.37
N ALA A 181 -4.40 -15.84 -1.84
CA ALA A 181 -5.16 -15.53 -0.62
C ALA A 181 -5.88 -14.20 -0.77
N ASN A 182 -7.09 -14.09 -0.20
CA ASN A 182 -7.77 -12.82 -0.11
C ASN A 182 -7.26 -12.07 1.11
N LEU A 183 -7.02 -10.78 0.92
CA LEU A 183 -6.39 -9.93 1.91
C LEU A 183 -7.17 -8.65 2.05
N VAL A 184 -7.65 -8.39 3.28
CA VAL A 184 -8.17 -7.10 3.71
C VAL A 184 -7.25 -6.55 4.79
N LEU A 185 -6.68 -5.39 4.53
CA LEU A 185 -5.82 -4.68 5.47
C LEU A 185 -6.47 -3.34 5.80
N ARG A 186 -6.51 -3.00 7.09
CA ARG A 186 -6.99 -1.71 7.55
C ARG A 186 -5.94 -1.04 8.40
N SER A 187 -5.66 0.23 8.12
CA SER A 187 -4.73 1.03 8.93
C SER A 187 -5.45 1.66 10.12
N GLY A 188 -5.99 0.85 11.04
CA GLY A 188 -6.55 1.33 12.32
C GLY A 188 -5.55 1.29 13.48
N SER A 189 -5.90 1.89 14.62
CA SER A 189 -5.14 1.79 15.89
C SER A 189 -4.90 0.34 16.35
N GLU A 190 -5.69 -0.61 15.85
CA GLU A 190 -5.48 -2.04 15.96
C GLU A 190 -5.63 -2.65 14.56
N SER A 191 -4.52 -2.82 13.85
CA SER A 191 -4.53 -3.56 12.59
C SER A 191 -4.89 -5.02 12.87
N ASN A 192 -6.13 -5.42 12.61
CA ASN A 192 -6.51 -6.84 12.61
C ASN A 192 -6.22 -7.41 11.21
N PHE A 193 -5.29 -8.36 11.12
CA PHE A 193 -4.97 -9.04 9.88
C PHE A 193 -5.94 -10.21 9.71
N THR A 194 -7.00 -10.01 8.93
CA THR A 194 -7.88 -11.10 8.53
C THR A 194 -7.43 -11.59 7.16
N ALA A 195 -6.59 -12.62 7.13
CA ALA A 195 -6.32 -13.36 5.90
C ALA A 195 -7.31 -14.53 5.79
N ASP A 196 -8.19 -14.46 4.81
CA ASP A 196 -9.00 -15.62 4.41
C ASP A 196 -8.25 -16.33 3.26
N ILE A 197 -7.61 -17.44 3.60
CA ILE A 197 -6.88 -18.27 2.64
C ILE A 197 -7.89 -19.21 1.98
N ALA A 198 -8.54 -18.73 0.93
CA ALA A 198 -9.30 -19.59 0.04
C ALA A 198 -8.32 -20.50 -0.74
N ARG A 199 -8.15 -21.74 -0.30
CA ARG A 199 -7.41 -22.75 -1.08
C ARG A 199 -8.15 -23.01 -2.39
N PRO A 200 -7.52 -22.85 -3.57
CA PRO A 200 -8.17 -23.25 -4.82
C PRO A 200 -8.42 -24.76 -4.81
N TRP A 201 -9.67 -25.12 -5.05
CA TRP A 201 -10.20 -26.47 -5.20
C TRP A 201 -9.28 -27.36 -6.06
N GLN A 202 -8.63 -28.37 -5.47
CA GLN A 202 -8.15 -29.52 -6.24
C GLN A 202 -9.35 -30.41 -6.59
N ARG A 203 -9.82 -30.35 -7.84
CA ARG A 203 -10.82 -31.29 -8.37
C ARG A 203 -10.23 -32.11 -9.52
N ARG A 204 -9.92 -33.40 -9.27
CA ARG A 204 -9.90 -34.59 -10.18
C ARG A 204 -8.89 -35.63 -9.64
N THR A 205 -9.06 -36.96 -9.64
CA THR A 205 -10.01 -37.92 -10.20
C THR A 205 -9.77 -39.24 -9.45
N GLN A 206 -10.79 -40.02 -9.11
CA GLN A 206 -10.68 -41.48 -9.30
C GLN A 206 -12.02 -42.05 -9.75
N GLU A 207 -12.00 -42.50 -11.00
CA GLU A 207 -13.08 -43.17 -11.70
C GLU A 207 -12.93 -44.69 -11.50
N ARG A 208 -14.08 -45.37 -11.37
CA ARG A 208 -14.36 -46.80 -11.61
C ARG A 208 -13.97 -47.87 -10.59
N ARG A 209 -14.99 -48.74 -10.37
CA ARG A 209 -15.07 -50.17 -9.97
C ARG A 209 -15.64 -50.33 -8.55
N LEU A 210 -16.77 -51.00 -8.27
CA LEU A 210 -17.46 -52.14 -8.91
C LEU A 210 -18.98 -52.15 -8.61
N ARG A 211 -19.75 -52.81 -9.49
CA ARG A 211 -21.13 -53.26 -9.23
C ARG A 211 -21.19 -54.22 -8.02
N PRO A 212 -22.39 -54.50 -7.52
CA PRO A 212 -22.79 -55.91 -7.55
C PRO A 212 -24.18 -56.14 -8.17
N ARG A 213 -24.26 -57.25 -8.90
CA ARG A 213 -25.48 -58.03 -9.10
C ARG A 213 -25.71 -58.88 -7.86
N SER A 214 -26.92 -58.87 -7.33
CA SER A 214 -27.72 -60.05 -6.95
C SER A 214 -29.05 -59.54 -6.42
#